data_AF-A0A3D0YGT8-F1
#
_entry.id   AF-A0A3D0YGT8-F1
#
_cell.length_a   1.000
_cell.length_b   1.000
_cell.length_c   1.000
_cell.angle_alpha   90.00
_cell.angle_beta   90.00
_cell.angle_gamma   90.00
#
_symmetry.space_group_name_H-M   'P 1'
#
loop_
_entity.id
_entity.type
_entity.pdbx_description
1 polymer ?
#
loop_
_entity_poly.entity_id
_entity_poly.type
_entity_poly.pdbx_seq_one_letter_code
_entity_poly.pdbx_strand_id
1 'polypeptide(L)'
;MKYYIALYQKLKEIYFSESSNENDLVLICPSLRLYEMEDLELLKPQSLITDPSKIAGSILKKQQVSYELNSLPSSDKYWDLNPNNTLFDSYREILNHAGVKELEKGLEALLAAGDEILIRNGKDTPEYKVYIKHLKEYEKQLTFIEDHLVQVDENMAEEDKKNWEDQLTLLNLRKDMILANWKVKGYKDVIEKALQAQNKLSETDRFLDLLQSVKNYFDASEKTDVTALSAIHDIHFIPYDFMENESGWNNLFLDKNELELLFTKAKEDSKQLPTQILDIEYDEQYIESVEFEYAFIHLKRGWFNKQIFNSTLFRWDESQAVSDGKTISTDFKLSAFPKVMLLVKNLKINLIDAISEEQVNSQNQIIHFGPMILKQQLFVNDRTRQKFLKTVTNKGTIKSDQLNYMIRKADETGHHTPPEKTGKEGTAISKPAIRARGVTLSHTVMPLTVDLSGKVSPSRSSSALKREILPLKMLALKRGELFTKIDVKMIEQASRVFFNINDSNSRKGIYKCSLSIKGTDNNRVFEVETDHNGQISVSIPVGSYELEARADGYKVLSQSFKLENTNPVTRTFSMDREEVKFKSFFLVGMVCERIPKIPQ
;
A
#
# COMPACT_ATOMS: atom_id res chain seq x y z
N MET A 1 14.01 1.04 20.39
CA MET A 1 14.20 1.04 18.93
C MET A 1 15.19 -0.03 18.48
N LYS A 2 15.97 -0.61 19.39
CA LYS A 2 17.05 -1.54 19.06
C LYS A 2 16.52 -2.80 18.40
N TYR A 3 15.53 -3.47 19.01
CA TYR A 3 14.95 -4.68 18.43
C TYR A 3 14.05 -4.44 17.21
N TYR A 4 13.51 -3.23 17.04
CA TYR A 4 12.85 -2.84 15.79
C TYR A 4 13.84 -2.75 14.62
N ILE A 5 15.00 -2.14 14.85
CA ILE A 5 16.09 -2.08 13.85
C ILE A 5 16.62 -3.48 13.54
N ALA A 6 16.78 -4.33 14.56
CA ALA A 6 17.18 -5.73 14.39
C ALA A 6 16.20 -6.50 13.50
N LEU A 7 14.89 -6.34 13.74
CA LEU A 7 13.83 -6.94 12.93
C LEU A 7 13.94 -6.47 11.47
N TYR A 8 14.05 -5.16 11.25
CA TYR A 8 14.23 -4.59 9.92
C TYR A 8 15.47 -5.16 9.22
N GLN A 9 16.61 -5.23 9.92
CA GLN A 9 17.85 -5.78 9.38
C GLN A 9 17.68 -7.24 8.96
N LYS A 10 16.98 -8.05 9.76
CA LYS A 10 16.69 -9.43 9.39
C LYS A 10 15.84 -9.54 8.13
N LEU A 11 14.78 -8.74 8.02
CA LEU A 11 13.95 -8.71 6.81
C LEU A 11 14.72 -8.24 5.58
N LYS A 12 15.62 -7.27 5.75
CA LYS A 12 16.54 -6.82 4.70
C LYS A 12 17.44 -7.95 4.21
N GLU A 13 18.01 -8.73 5.12
CA GLU A 13 18.85 -9.89 4.77
C GLU A 13 18.07 -10.98 4.04
N ILE A 14 16.86 -11.29 4.51
CA ILE A 14 15.97 -12.24 3.84
C ILE A 14 15.65 -11.76 2.41
N TYR A 15 15.29 -10.48 2.25
CA TYR A 15 14.98 -9.92 0.93
C TYR A 15 16.15 -10.04 -0.06
N PHE A 16 17.38 -9.71 0.36
CA PHE A 16 18.57 -9.84 -0.48
C PHE A 16 18.99 -11.30 -0.73
N SER A 17 18.56 -12.25 0.12
CA SER A 17 18.77 -13.68 -0.14
C SER A 17 17.81 -14.23 -1.20
N GLU A 18 16.62 -13.63 -1.32
CA GLU A 18 15.57 -14.04 -2.26
C GLU A 18 15.63 -13.27 -3.60
N SER A 19 16.21 -12.07 -3.62
CA SER A 19 16.25 -11.17 -4.79
C SER A 19 17.67 -10.78 -5.18
N SER A 20 17.92 -10.69 -6.49
CA SER A 20 19.24 -10.42 -7.07
C SER A 20 19.37 -9.05 -7.77
N ASN A 21 18.41 -8.14 -7.57
CA ASN A 21 18.41 -6.86 -8.29
C ASN A 21 19.35 -5.84 -7.63
N GLU A 22 20.43 -5.47 -8.31
CA GLU A 22 21.45 -4.53 -7.82
C GLU A 22 20.91 -3.10 -7.61
N ASN A 23 19.82 -2.73 -8.28
CA ASN A 23 19.20 -1.41 -8.17
C ASN A 23 18.23 -1.29 -6.99
N ASP A 24 17.96 -2.38 -6.27
CA ASP A 24 17.04 -2.37 -5.14
C ASP A 24 17.74 -1.82 -3.89
N LEU A 25 17.07 -0.87 -3.24
CA LEU A 25 17.47 -0.29 -1.98
C LEU A 25 16.37 -0.54 -0.95
N VAL A 26 16.69 -1.32 0.08
CA VAL A 26 15.80 -1.54 1.22
C VAL A 26 15.94 -0.36 2.19
N LEU A 27 14.82 0.30 2.48
CA LEU A 27 14.73 1.46 3.35
C LEU A 27 13.81 1.17 4.55
N ILE A 28 14.23 1.57 5.74
CA ILE A 28 13.42 1.44 6.96
C ILE A 28 12.29 2.47 6.96
N CYS A 29 11.12 2.10 7.48
CA CYS A 29 10.01 3.02 7.73
C CYS A 29 10.03 3.45 9.21
N PRO A 30 10.47 4.68 9.55
CA PRO A 30 10.67 5.08 10.94
C PRO A 30 9.36 5.40 11.65
N SER A 31 8.37 5.90 10.92
CA SER A 31 7.05 6.27 11.42
C SER A 31 6.14 5.07 11.71
N LEU A 32 6.53 3.87 11.25
CA LEU A 32 5.80 2.61 11.38
C LEU A 32 4.30 2.76 11.07
N ARG A 33 3.96 2.61 9.80
CA ARG A 33 2.57 2.75 9.36
C ARG A 33 1.77 1.49 9.65
N LEU A 34 0.58 1.68 10.21
CA LEU A 34 -0.41 0.63 10.40
C LEU A 34 -1.40 0.63 9.24
N TYR A 35 -1.69 -0.54 8.72
CA TYR A 35 -2.78 -0.78 7.77
C TYR A 35 -3.75 -1.79 8.36
N GLU A 36 -5.05 -1.47 8.36
CA GLU A 36 -6.07 -2.45 8.76
C GLU A 36 -6.38 -3.36 7.57
N MET A 37 -6.92 -4.55 7.85
CA MET A 37 -7.37 -5.47 6.80
C MET A 37 -8.32 -4.80 5.82
N GLU A 38 -9.24 -3.98 6.31
CA GLU A 38 -10.13 -3.22 5.44
C GLU A 38 -9.36 -2.31 4.48
N ASP A 39 -8.34 -1.61 4.96
CA ASP A 39 -7.60 -0.65 4.13
C ASP A 39 -6.88 -1.33 2.96
N LEU A 40 -6.41 -2.56 3.18
CA LEU A 40 -5.70 -3.34 2.15
C LEU A 40 -6.62 -4.23 1.33
N GLU A 41 -7.75 -4.68 1.88
CA GLU A 41 -8.78 -5.41 1.14
C GLU A 41 -9.47 -4.53 0.09
N LEU A 42 -9.62 -3.24 0.40
CA LEU A 42 -10.21 -2.24 -0.50
C LEU A 42 -9.26 -1.82 -1.65
N LEU A 43 -8.01 -2.29 -1.63
CA LEU A 43 -7.06 -2.17 -2.73
C LEU A 43 -7.19 -3.32 -3.76
N LYS A 44 -8.08 -4.29 -3.54
CA LYS A 44 -8.45 -5.28 -4.55
C LYS A 44 -9.04 -4.59 -5.80
N PRO A 45 -8.87 -5.20 -6.99
CA PRO A 45 -9.58 -4.77 -8.19
C PRO A 45 -11.08 -4.59 -7.91
N GLN A 46 -11.67 -3.49 -8.39
CA GLN A 46 -13.09 -3.18 -8.16
C GLN A 46 -14.03 -4.29 -8.65
N SER A 47 -13.62 -5.06 -9.65
CA SER A 47 -14.33 -6.24 -10.16
C SER A 47 -14.53 -7.36 -9.12
N LEU A 48 -13.74 -7.36 -8.04
CA LEU A 48 -13.81 -8.36 -6.97
C LEU A 48 -14.59 -7.86 -5.73
N ILE A 49 -15.05 -6.61 -5.72
CA ILE A 49 -15.83 -6.04 -4.61
C ILE A 49 -17.32 -6.21 -4.93
N THR A 50 -17.98 -7.12 -4.20
CA THR A 50 -19.38 -7.50 -4.45
C THR A 50 -20.43 -6.60 -3.77
N ASP A 51 -20.04 -5.81 -2.76
CA ASP A 51 -20.96 -4.98 -1.96
C ASP A 51 -20.90 -3.49 -2.37
N PRO A 52 -21.98 -2.92 -2.97
CA PRO A 52 -22.02 -1.53 -3.43
C PRO A 52 -21.79 -0.47 -2.34
N SER A 53 -22.18 -0.75 -1.10
CA SER A 53 -22.03 0.18 0.01
C SER A 53 -20.56 0.30 0.45
N LYS A 54 -19.81 -0.80 0.32
CA LYS A 54 -18.35 -0.83 0.55
C LYS A 54 -17.58 -0.22 -0.60
N ILE A 55 -18.13 -0.15 -1.81
CA ILE A 55 -17.43 0.44 -2.99
C ILE A 55 -17.12 1.93 -2.76
N ALA A 56 -18.06 2.72 -2.23
CA ALA A 56 -17.82 4.16 -2.03
C ALA A 56 -16.74 4.43 -0.96
N GLY A 57 -16.80 3.74 0.19
CA GLY A 57 -15.76 3.81 1.23
C GLY A 57 -14.43 3.21 0.77
N SER A 58 -14.47 2.18 -0.08
CA SER A 58 -13.31 1.57 -0.73
C SER A 58 -12.53 2.57 -1.56
N ILE A 59 -13.24 3.37 -2.38
CA ILE A 59 -12.62 4.34 -3.28
C ILE A 59 -11.80 5.37 -2.49
N LEU A 60 -12.36 5.93 -1.43
CA LEU A 60 -11.67 6.92 -0.59
C LEU A 60 -10.42 6.34 0.09
N LYS A 61 -10.55 5.14 0.69
CA LYS A 61 -9.42 4.46 1.34
C LYS A 61 -8.35 4.06 0.31
N LYS A 62 -8.74 3.58 -0.86
CA LYS A 62 -7.84 3.25 -1.97
C LYS A 62 -7.07 4.47 -2.45
N GLN A 63 -7.73 5.61 -2.59
CA GLN A 63 -7.11 6.88 -2.97
C GLN A 63 -6.06 7.30 -1.95
N GLN A 64 -6.41 7.27 -0.66
CA GLN A 64 -5.47 7.62 0.41
C GLN A 64 -4.24 6.70 0.38
N VAL A 65 -4.42 5.38 0.41
CA VAL A 65 -3.28 4.45 0.42
C VAL A 65 -2.46 4.54 -0.87
N SER A 66 -3.10 4.81 -2.01
CA SER A 66 -2.39 5.05 -3.28
C SER A 66 -1.52 6.30 -3.23
N TYR A 67 -1.99 7.37 -2.59
CA TYR A 67 -1.18 8.56 -2.34
C TYR A 67 0.02 8.23 -1.44
N GLU A 68 -0.22 7.51 -0.34
CA GLU A 68 0.82 7.19 0.62
C GLU A 68 1.94 6.33 0.03
N LEU A 69 1.59 5.28 -0.70
CA LEU A 69 2.54 4.32 -1.28
C LEU A 69 3.18 4.79 -2.60
N ASN A 70 2.74 5.93 -3.14
CA ASN A 70 3.41 6.62 -4.25
C ASN A 70 4.38 7.73 -3.78
N SER A 71 4.52 7.95 -2.47
CA SER A 71 5.52 8.87 -1.94
C SER A 71 6.95 8.44 -2.30
N LEU A 72 7.75 9.38 -2.82
CA LEU A 72 9.14 9.14 -3.19
C LEU A 72 10.08 9.24 -1.98
N PRO A 73 11.13 8.40 -1.89
CA PRO A 73 12.11 8.50 -0.83
C PRO A 73 12.88 9.82 -0.92
N SER A 74 12.99 10.52 0.21
CA SER A 74 13.75 11.78 0.30
C SER A 74 15.23 11.56 0.65
N SER A 75 15.61 10.33 1.04
CA SER A 75 16.99 9.96 1.36
C SER A 75 17.26 8.48 1.04
N ASP A 76 18.54 8.11 1.02
CA ASP A 76 19.02 6.73 0.92
C ASP A 76 18.91 5.94 2.25
N LYS A 77 18.42 6.58 3.32
CA LYS A 77 18.46 6.06 4.69
C LYS A 77 17.15 5.48 5.15
N TYR A 78 16.06 6.16 4.82
CA TYR A 78 14.71 5.80 5.26
C TYR A 78 13.69 6.21 4.22
N TRP A 79 12.54 5.56 4.29
CA TRP A 79 11.35 5.94 3.54
C TRP A 79 10.28 6.40 4.52
N ASP A 80 9.74 7.59 4.30
CA ASP A 80 8.57 8.10 5.00
C ASP A 80 7.69 8.88 4.03
N LEU A 81 6.47 9.18 4.45
CA LEU A 81 5.50 9.90 3.63
C LEU A 81 5.92 11.34 3.43
N ASN A 82 6.12 11.69 2.16
CA ASN A 82 6.30 13.04 1.69
C ASN A 82 5.10 13.40 0.81
N PRO A 83 4.10 14.12 1.36
CA PRO A 83 2.93 14.49 0.58
C PRO A 83 3.26 15.48 -0.54
N ASN A 84 4.43 16.13 -0.52
CA ASN A 84 4.81 17.08 -1.55
C ASN A 84 5.63 16.44 -2.68
N ASN A 85 5.93 15.15 -2.60
CA ASN A 85 6.78 14.47 -3.58
C ASN A 85 6.24 13.06 -3.89
N THR A 86 5.38 12.99 -4.89
CA THR A 86 4.73 11.75 -5.33
C THR A 86 5.26 11.29 -6.68
N LEU A 87 5.22 9.97 -6.91
CA LEU A 87 5.65 9.36 -8.16
C LEU A 87 4.84 9.85 -9.35
N PHE A 88 3.52 10.00 -9.22
CA PHE A 88 2.66 10.38 -10.34
C PHE A 88 2.88 11.85 -10.73
N ASP A 89 3.12 12.76 -9.78
CA ASP A 89 3.43 14.15 -10.08
C ASP A 89 4.79 14.28 -10.78
N SER A 90 5.83 13.64 -10.23
CA SER A 90 7.15 13.61 -10.86
C SER A 90 7.11 12.98 -12.25
N TYR A 91 6.35 11.89 -12.44
CA TYR A 91 6.23 11.22 -13.73
C TYR A 91 5.44 12.04 -14.75
N ARG A 92 4.38 12.72 -14.33
CA ARG A 92 3.60 13.65 -15.17
C ARG A 92 4.49 14.76 -15.71
N GLU A 93 5.28 15.38 -14.84
CA GLU A 93 6.21 16.43 -15.26
C GLU A 93 7.24 15.90 -16.25
N ILE A 94 7.77 14.71 -16.00
CA ILE A 94 8.72 14.03 -16.91
C ILE A 94 8.10 13.82 -18.30
N LEU A 95 6.88 13.28 -18.37
CA LEU A 95 6.19 13.02 -19.64
C LEU A 95 5.83 14.31 -20.40
N ASN A 96 5.68 15.43 -19.71
CA ASN A 96 5.37 16.72 -20.33
C ASN A 96 6.60 17.49 -20.83
N HIS A 97 7.79 17.23 -20.26
CA HIS A 97 9.04 17.93 -20.59
C HIS A 97 10.13 17.03 -21.19
N ALA A 98 9.84 15.74 -21.45
CA ALA A 98 10.70 14.92 -22.29
C ALA A 98 10.86 15.65 -23.64
N GLY A 99 12.10 15.95 -24.07
CA GLY A 99 12.45 16.85 -25.18
C GLY A 99 12.00 16.41 -26.59
N VAL A 100 10.71 16.17 -26.78
CA VAL A 100 10.07 15.58 -27.98
C VAL A 100 10.07 16.55 -29.16
N LYS A 101 9.90 17.85 -28.91
CA LYS A 101 9.72 18.86 -29.96
C LYS A 101 10.94 19.01 -30.87
N GLU A 102 12.14 18.75 -30.35
CA GLU A 102 13.36 18.78 -31.17
C GLU A 102 13.56 17.48 -31.97
N LEU A 103 13.18 16.35 -31.39
CA LEU A 103 13.21 15.04 -32.04
C LEU A 103 12.26 15.01 -33.24
N GLU A 104 11.03 15.49 -33.09
CA GLU A 104 10.03 15.58 -34.16
C GLU A 104 10.52 16.45 -35.33
N LYS A 105 11.08 17.64 -35.05
CA LYS A 105 11.62 18.52 -36.10
C LYS A 105 12.84 17.94 -36.80
N GLY A 106 13.72 17.27 -36.06
CA GLY A 106 14.87 16.57 -36.63
C GLY A 106 14.44 15.40 -37.52
N LEU A 107 13.38 14.70 -37.13
CA LEU A 107 12.80 13.58 -37.88
C LEU A 107 12.21 14.04 -39.21
N GLU A 108 11.40 15.10 -39.23
CA GLU A 108 10.84 15.66 -40.47
C GLU A 108 11.93 16.10 -41.47
N ALA A 109 13.00 16.73 -40.98
CA ALA A 109 14.12 17.16 -41.81
C ALA A 109 14.93 15.98 -42.38
N LEU A 110 15.11 14.91 -41.59
CA LEU A 110 15.84 13.72 -42.01
C LEU A 110 15.02 12.82 -42.94
N LEU A 111 13.70 12.71 -42.74
CA LEU A 111 12.77 12.06 -43.67
C LEU A 111 12.85 12.70 -45.05
N ALA A 112 12.75 14.02 -45.10
CA ALA A 112 12.84 14.77 -46.36
C ALA A 112 14.18 14.53 -47.09
N ALA A 113 15.29 14.46 -46.36
CA ALA A 113 16.62 14.23 -46.93
C ALA A 113 16.87 12.78 -47.36
N GLY A 114 16.36 11.80 -46.59
CA GLY A 114 16.49 10.37 -46.88
C GLY A 114 15.64 9.93 -48.08
N ASP A 115 14.39 10.39 -48.13
CA ASP A 115 13.49 10.13 -49.25
C ASP A 115 14.05 10.72 -50.54
N GLU A 116 14.68 11.90 -50.51
CA GLU A 116 15.26 12.48 -51.73
C GLU A 116 16.35 11.60 -52.38
N ILE A 117 17.10 10.86 -51.55
CA ILE A 117 18.23 10.01 -51.99
C ILE A 117 17.77 8.59 -52.34
N LEU A 118 16.79 8.03 -51.62
CA LEU A 118 16.34 6.64 -51.78
C LEU A 118 15.11 6.54 -52.68
N ILE A 119 14.11 7.42 -52.51
CA ILE A 119 12.78 7.34 -53.14
C ILE A 119 12.29 8.74 -53.56
N ARG A 120 12.47 9.11 -54.83
CA ARG A 120 11.96 10.38 -55.36
C ARG A 120 10.58 10.17 -56.01
N ASN A 121 9.54 10.83 -55.50
CA ASN A 121 8.15 10.73 -55.98
C ASN A 121 7.57 9.30 -55.92
N GLY A 122 7.85 8.55 -54.85
CA GLY A 122 7.34 7.19 -54.66
C GLY A 122 7.99 6.13 -55.54
N LYS A 123 9.13 6.44 -56.18
CA LYS A 123 9.93 5.50 -56.97
C LYS A 123 11.39 5.54 -56.55
N ASP A 124 12.03 4.38 -56.54
CA ASP A 124 13.47 4.26 -56.28
C ASP A 124 14.28 5.19 -57.19
N THR A 125 15.23 5.91 -56.59
CA THR A 125 16.18 6.73 -57.33
C THR A 125 17.05 5.86 -58.24
N PRO A 126 17.56 6.40 -59.36
CA PRO A 126 18.46 5.66 -60.24
C PRO A 126 19.73 5.20 -59.50
N GLU A 127 20.22 5.99 -58.55
CA GLU A 127 21.36 5.68 -57.69
C GLU A 127 21.06 4.47 -56.79
N TYR A 128 19.87 4.42 -56.16
CA TYR A 128 19.46 3.29 -55.32
C TYR A 128 19.27 2.00 -56.14
N LYS A 129 18.76 2.09 -57.37
CA LYS A 129 18.67 0.92 -58.27
C LYS A 129 20.04 0.36 -58.66
N VAL A 130 21.02 1.23 -58.89
CA VAL A 130 22.40 0.82 -59.19
C VAL A 130 23.05 0.18 -57.96
N TYR A 131 22.78 0.71 -56.76
CA TYR A 131 23.19 0.09 -55.50
C TYR A 131 22.62 -1.33 -55.34
N ILE A 132 21.31 -1.52 -55.52
CA ILE A 132 20.65 -2.84 -55.42
C ILE A 132 21.23 -3.82 -56.45
N LYS A 133 21.54 -3.35 -57.66
CA LYS A 133 22.15 -4.19 -58.69
C LYS A 133 23.52 -4.72 -58.26
N HIS A 134 24.37 -3.86 -57.70
CA HIS A 134 25.69 -4.26 -57.21
C HIS A 134 25.62 -5.09 -55.92
N LEU A 135 24.64 -4.85 -55.05
CA LEU A 135 24.36 -5.70 -53.89
C LEU A 135 24.07 -7.14 -54.33
N LYS A 136 23.17 -7.33 -55.31
CA LYS A 136 22.86 -8.67 -55.86
C LYS A 136 24.07 -9.35 -56.51
N GLU A 137 24.91 -8.58 -57.19
CA GLU A 137 26.13 -9.10 -57.81
C GLU A 137 27.16 -9.53 -56.75
N TYR A 138 27.25 -8.79 -55.64
CA TYR A 138 28.09 -9.13 -54.50
C TYR A 138 27.58 -10.37 -53.76
N GLU A 139 26.28 -10.44 -53.46
CA GLU A 139 25.63 -11.62 -52.85
C GLU A 139 25.84 -12.87 -53.71
N LYS A 140 25.68 -12.77 -55.03
CA LYS A 140 25.93 -13.87 -55.95
C LYS A 140 27.39 -14.35 -55.93
N GLN A 141 28.35 -13.43 -55.74
CA GLN A 141 29.76 -13.82 -55.61
C GLN A 141 30.05 -14.48 -54.26
N LEU A 142 29.36 -14.09 -53.18
CA LEU A 142 29.45 -14.78 -51.89
C LEU A 142 28.93 -16.21 -51.99
N THR A 143 27.77 -16.42 -52.64
CA THR A 143 27.24 -17.79 -52.84
C THR A 143 28.20 -18.66 -53.66
N PHE A 144 28.88 -18.11 -54.68
CA PHE A 144 29.91 -18.87 -55.42
C PHE A 144 31.12 -19.24 -54.57
N ILE A 145 31.51 -18.40 -53.60
CA ILE A 145 32.59 -18.71 -52.65
C ILE A 145 32.12 -19.79 -51.68
N GLU A 146 30.90 -19.67 -51.14
CA GLU A 146 30.31 -20.67 -50.24
C GLU A 146 30.22 -22.04 -50.93
N ASP A 147 29.73 -22.10 -52.17
CA ASP A 147 29.66 -23.32 -52.96
C ASP A 147 31.06 -23.93 -53.22
N HIS A 148 32.08 -23.10 -53.42
CA HIS A 148 33.47 -23.54 -53.61
C HIS A 148 34.11 -24.07 -52.31
N LEU A 149 33.74 -23.49 -51.16
CA LEU A 149 34.19 -23.94 -49.84
C LEU A 149 33.59 -25.30 -49.44
N VAL A 150 32.38 -25.61 -49.89
CA VAL A 150 31.71 -26.90 -49.63
C VAL A 150 32.33 -28.05 -50.44
N GLN A 151 33.06 -27.76 -51.52
CA GLN A 151 33.69 -28.76 -52.39
C GLN A 151 35.02 -29.32 -51.84
N VAL A 152 35.47 -28.88 -50.67
CA VAL A 152 36.70 -29.35 -50.03
C VAL A 152 36.51 -30.77 -49.47
N ASP A 153 37.34 -31.71 -49.94
CA ASP A 153 37.46 -33.06 -49.37
C ASP A 153 38.83 -33.19 -48.68
N GLU A 154 38.85 -33.75 -47.46
CA GLU A 154 40.07 -33.93 -46.65
C GLU A 154 41.08 -34.89 -47.30
N ASN A 155 40.64 -35.70 -48.28
CA ASN A 155 41.47 -36.68 -48.99
C ASN A 155 41.96 -36.23 -50.38
N MET A 156 41.90 -34.94 -50.71
CA MET A 156 42.36 -34.43 -52.02
C MET A 156 43.88 -34.59 -52.22
N ALA A 157 44.29 -34.91 -53.45
CA ALA A 157 45.70 -34.92 -53.85
C ALA A 157 46.32 -33.51 -53.76
N GLU A 158 47.62 -33.40 -53.49
CA GLU A 158 48.29 -32.10 -53.30
C GLU A 158 48.15 -31.15 -54.50
N GLU A 159 48.08 -31.69 -55.71
CA GLU A 159 47.92 -30.92 -56.94
C GLU A 159 46.49 -30.34 -57.09
N ASP A 160 45.47 -31.11 -56.70
CA ASP A 160 44.07 -30.68 -56.67
C ASP A 160 43.82 -29.66 -55.57
N LYS A 161 44.49 -29.80 -54.42
CA LYS A 161 44.44 -28.84 -53.32
C LYS A 161 45.01 -27.48 -53.74
N LYS A 162 46.12 -27.47 -54.48
CA LYS A 162 46.73 -26.24 -55.00
C LYS A 162 45.84 -25.56 -56.04
N ASN A 163 45.24 -26.32 -56.95
CA ASN A 163 44.27 -25.79 -57.92
C ASN A 163 43.01 -25.23 -57.23
N TRP A 164 42.53 -25.89 -56.17
CA TRP A 164 41.42 -25.40 -55.36
C TRP A 164 41.76 -24.09 -54.64
N GLU A 165 42.96 -23.97 -54.07
CA GLU A 165 43.47 -22.74 -53.44
C GLU A 165 43.61 -21.60 -54.46
N ASP A 166 44.14 -21.88 -55.66
CA ASP A 166 44.25 -20.90 -56.75
C ASP A 166 42.86 -20.41 -57.21
N GLN A 167 41.86 -21.29 -57.28
CA GLN A 167 40.48 -20.91 -57.59
C GLN A 167 39.86 -20.06 -56.48
N LEU A 168 40.12 -20.39 -55.21
CA LEU A 168 39.64 -19.60 -54.07
C LEU A 168 40.26 -18.20 -54.05
N THR A 169 41.55 -18.06 -54.38
CA THR A 169 42.20 -16.73 -54.48
C THR A 169 41.59 -15.91 -55.60
N LEU A 170 41.30 -16.51 -56.75
CA LEU A 170 40.65 -15.84 -57.89
C LEU A 170 39.22 -15.41 -57.55
N LEU A 171 38.44 -16.25 -56.85
CA LEU A 171 37.10 -15.89 -56.37
C LEU A 171 37.13 -14.74 -55.36
N ASN A 172 38.13 -14.70 -54.46
CA ASN A 172 38.32 -13.60 -53.52
C ASN A 172 38.75 -12.31 -54.21
N LEU A 173 39.67 -12.36 -55.17
CA LEU A 173 40.04 -11.20 -56.01
C LEU A 173 38.82 -10.63 -56.74
N ARG A 174 37.95 -11.51 -57.25
CA ARG A 174 36.72 -11.09 -57.93
C ARG A 174 35.72 -10.46 -56.95
N LYS A 175 35.58 -10.99 -55.73
CA LYS A 175 34.79 -10.39 -54.65
C LYS A 175 35.27 -8.98 -54.32
N ASP A 176 36.59 -8.79 -54.19
CA ASP A 176 37.18 -7.49 -53.87
C ASP A 176 36.99 -6.49 -55.01
N MET A 177 37.09 -6.94 -56.27
CA MET A 177 36.80 -6.10 -57.44
C MET A 177 35.32 -5.66 -57.48
N ILE A 178 34.39 -6.57 -57.17
CA ILE A 178 32.95 -6.25 -57.10
C ILE A 178 32.69 -5.26 -55.96
N LEU A 179 33.31 -5.45 -54.80
CA LEU A 179 33.22 -4.51 -53.67
C LEU A 179 33.74 -3.12 -54.03
N ALA A 180 34.89 -3.04 -54.71
CA ALA A 180 35.46 -1.78 -55.17
C ALA A 180 34.56 -1.08 -56.19
N ASN A 181 33.99 -1.84 -57.14
CA ASN A 181 33.01 -1.31 -58.09
C ASN A 181 31.72 -0.84 -57.39
N TRP A 182 31.24 -1.56 -56.37
CA TRP A 182 30.07 -1.16 -55.59
C TRP A 182 30.32 0.14 -54.84
N LYS A 183 31.51 0.34 -54.27
CA LYS A 183 31.90 1.61 -53.64
C LYS A 183 31.97 2.77 -54.63
N VAL A 184 32.66 2.59 -55.76
CA VAL A 184 32.95 3.68 -56.71
C VAL A 184 31.77 3.98 -57.63
N LYS A 185 31.12 2.95 -58.18
CA LYS A 185 30.06 3.07 -59.21
C LYS A 185 28.67 2.81 -58.65
N GLY A 186 28.58 2.09 -57.53
CA GLY A 186 27.32 1.71 -56.90
C GLY A 186 26.88 2.59 -55.74
N TYR A 187 27.55 3.73 -55.52
CA TYR A 187 27.20 4.72 -54.49
C TYR A 187 27.05 4.12 -53.08
N LYS A 188 27.79 3.04 -52.79
CA LYS A 188 27.65 2.27 -51.54
C LYS A 188 27.64 3.14 -50.29
N ASP A 189 28.65 4.00 -50.15
CA ASP A 189 28.84 4.80 -48.93
C ASP A 189 27.73 5.85 -48.76
N VAL A 190 27.19 6.39 -49.86
CA VAL A 190 26.12 7.40 -49.83
C VAL A 190 24.78 6.75 -49.46
N ILE A 191 24.46 5.62 -50.09
CA ILE A 191 23.21 4.89 -49.85
C ILE A 191 23.21 4.23 -48.47
N GLU A 192 24.31 3.62 -48.03
CA GLU A 192 24.39 3.04 -46.67
C GLU A 192 24.27 4.11 -45.59
N LYS A 193 24.83 5.30 -45.81
CA LYS A 193 24.63 6.44 -44.90
C LYS A 193 23.17 6.89 -44.86
N ALA A 194 22.47 6.89 -45.99
CA ALA A 194 21.03 7.21 -46.04
C ALA A 194 20.17 6.12 -45.38
N LEU A 195 20.47 4.84 -45.61
CA LEU A 195 19.80 3.70 -44.96
C LEU A 195 20.04 3.70 -43.44
N GLN A 196 21.25 4.01 -42.99
CA GLN A 196 21.54 4.18 -41.56
C GLN A 196 20.75 5.35 -40.96
N ALA A 197 20.59 6.46 -41.70
CA ALA A 197 19.75 7.56 -41.26
C ALA A 197 18.27 7.14 -41.15
N GLN A 198 17.76 6.36 -42.11
CA GLN A 198 16.38 5.84 -42.09
C GLN A 198 16.14 4.81 -40.96
N ASN A 199 17.12 3.94 -40.67
CA ASN A 199 17.01 3.00 -39.55
C ASN A 199 16.97 3.72 -38.20
N LYS A 200 17.81 4.75 -38.01
CA LYS A 200 17.76 5.63 -36.83
C LYS A 200 16.41 6.36 -36.73
N LEU A 201 15.82 6.67 -37.87
CA LEU A 201 14.50 7.28 -37.95
C LEU A 201 13.41 6.33 -37.45
N SER A 202 13.45 5.06 -37.86
CA SER A 202 12.54 4.02 -37.35
C SER A 202 12.68 3.80 -35.83
N GLU A 203 13.88 3.89 -35.27
CA GLU A 203 14.08 3.83 -33.82
C GLU A 203 13.47 5.05 -33.11
N THR A 204 13.58 6.22 -33.73
CA THR A 204 13.01 7.48 -33.22
C THR A 204 11.48 7.46 -33.27
N ASP A 205 10.89 7.01 -34.38
CA ASP A 205 9.43 6.82 -34.51
C ASP A 205 8.90 5.87 -33.44
N ARG A 206 9.55 4.71 -33.26
CA ARG A 206 9.17 3.74 -32.21
C ARG A 206 9.23 4.34 -30.82
N PHE A 207 10.22 5.19 -30.55
CA PHE A 207 10.33 5.86 -29.27
C PHE A 207 9.24 6.93 -29.07
N LEU A 208 8.92 7.71 -30.11
CA LEU A 208 7.83 8.68 -30.07
C LEU A 208 6.47 7.99 -29.87
N ASP A 209 6.22 6.90 -30.59
CA ASP A 209 5.03 6.06 -30.41
C ASP A 209 4.95 5.49 -29.00
N LEU A 210 6.07 4.98 -28.47
CA LEU A 210 6.15 4.51 -27.10
C LEU A 210 5.82 5.63 -26.12
N LEU A 211 6.43 6.80 -26.26
CA LEU A 211 6.21 7.92 -25.36
C LEU A 211 4.77 8.43 -25.41
N GLN A 212 4.20 8.55 -26.60
CA GLN A 212 2.81 8.96 -26.79
C GLN A 212 1.85 7.92 -26.23
N SER A 213 2.09 6.63 -26.45
CA SER A 213 1.27 5.56 -25.88
C SER A 213 1.33 5.53 -24.35
N VAL A 214 2.52 5.74 -23.77
CA VAL A 214 2.73 5.85 -22.33
C VAL A 214 2.01 7.07 -21.76
N LYS A 215 2.12 8.23 -22.43
CA LYS A 215 1.42 9.46 -22.03
C LYS A 215 -0.10 9.28 -22.06
N ASN A 216 -0.64 8.78 -23.18
CA ASN A 216 -2.06 8.51 -23.34
C ASN A 216 -2.57 7.53 -22.26
N TYR A 217 -1.81 6.48 -21.97
CA TYR A 217 -2.18 5.50 -20.95
C TYR A 217 -2.12 6.11 -19.54
N PHE A 218 -1.09 6.92 -19.25
CA PHE A 218 -0.96 7.63 -17.99
C PHE A 218 -2.15 8.58 -17.75
N ASP A 219 -2.48 9.41 -18.74
CA ASP A 219 -3.60 10.35 -18.68
C ASP A 219 -4.96 9.61 -18.58
N ALA A 220 -5.14 8.51 -19.32
CA ALA A 220 -6.36 7.71 -19.26
C ALA A 220 -6.55 6.96 -17.92
N SER A 221 -5.45 6.69 -17.21
CA SER A 221 -5.47 6.02 -15.91
C SER A 221 -5.69 6.98 -14.73
N GLU A 222 -5.67 8.30 -15.00
CA GLU A 222 -5.93 9.34 -14.01
C GLU A 222 -7.38 9.27 -13.51
N LYS A 223 -7.53 9.30 -12.19
CA LYS A 223 -8.83 9.39 -11.53
C LYS A 223 -8.87 10.66 -10.71
N THR A 224 -10.04 11.30 -10.67
CA THR A 224 -10.26 12.45 -9.79
C THR A 224 -10.52 11.97 -8.37
N ASP A 225 -9.73 12.47 -7.41
CA ASP A 225 -9.97 12.31 -5.99
C ASP A 225 -11.36 12.84 -5.63
N VAL A 226 -12.12 12.06 -4.87
CA VAL A 226 -13.46 12.45 -4.41
C VAL A 226 -13.38 13.55 -3.35
N THR A 227 -12.27 13.63 -2.60
CA THR A 227 -12.08 14.57 -1.49
C THR A 227 -11.29 15.80 -1.87
N ALA A 228 -10.07 15.62 -2.41
CA ALA A 228 -9.20 16.74 -2.76
C ALA A 228 -9.48 17.32 -4.17
N LEU A 229 -10.29 16.65 -5.00
CA LEU A 229 -10.46 16.96 -6.44
C LEU A 229 -9.13 16.99 -7.22
N SER A 230 -8.09 16.36 -6.67
CA SER A 230 -6.77 16.22 -7.28
C SER A 230 -6.72 14.98 -8.18
N ALA A 231 -5.70 14.93 -9.03
CA ALA A 231 -5.41 13.76 -9.84
C ALA A 231 -4.77 12.64 -9.02
N ILE A 232 -5.28 11.42 -9.13
CA ILE A 232 -4.73 10.24 -8.46
C ILE A 232 -4.59 9.08 -9.44
N HIS A 233 -3.51 8.32 -9.26
CA HIS A 233 -3.25 7.08 -9.97
C HIS A 233 -3.26 5.87 -9.03
N ASP A 234 -4.12 4.90 -9.33
CA ASP A 234 -4.29 3.69 -8.52
C ASP A 234 -3.04 2.79 -8.52
N ILE A 235 -2.84 2.08 -7.41
CA ILE A 235 -1.88 0.97 -7.27
C ILE A 235 -2.61 -0.36 -7.05
N HIS A 236 -1.95 -1.43 -7.44
CA HIS A 236 -2.38 -2.81 -7.21
C HIS A 236 -1.26 -3.60 -6.53
N PHE A 237 -1.62 -4.68 -5.82
CA PHE A 237 -0.67 -5.55 -5.15
C PHE A 237 -0.45 -6.87 -5.90
N ILE A 238 0.76 -7.40 -5.80
CA ILE A 238 1.09 -8.79 -6.16
C ILE A 238 1.81 -9.44 -4.96
N PRO A 239 1.36 -10.60 -4.48
CA PRO A 239 0.13 -11.28 -4.87
C PRO A 239 -1.11 -10.52 -4.37
N TYR A 240 -2.28 -10.68 -5.00
CA TYR A 240 -3.50 -9.93 -4.66
C TYR A 240 -4.31 -10.60 -3.53
N ASP A 241 -4.02 -11.87 -3.25
CA ASP A 241 -4.69 -12.76 -2.30
C ASP A 241 -3.86 -12.98 -1.03
N PHE A 242 -2.78 -12.21 -0.81
CA PHE A 242 -1.96 -12.27 0.41
C PHE A 242 -2.75 -12.05 1.71
N MET A 243 -3.99 -11.58 1.58
CA MET A 243 -4.95 -11.38 2.67
C MET A 243 -5.86 -12.56 2.96
N GLU A 244 -6.11 -13.38 1.94
CA GLU A 244 -7.01 -14.53 1.98
C GLU A 244 -6.22 -15.82 2.24
N ASN A 245 -5.05 -15.93 1.61
CA ASN A 245 -4.19 -17.10 1.72
C ASN A 245 -3.06 -16.84 2.72
N GLU A 246 -3.03 -17.61 3.81
CA GLU A 246 -1.91 -17.58 4.78
C GLU A 246 -0.58 -18.04 4.16
N SER A 247 -0.60 -18.65 2.97
CA SER A 247 0.59 -19.11 2.25
C SER A 247 1.58 -18.01 1.84
N GLY A 248 1.15 -16.74 1.83
CA GLY A 248 2.04 -15.60 1.58
C GLY A 248 2.79 -15.09 2.80
N TRP A 249 2.50 -15.63 3.99
CA TRP A 249 3.07 -15.20 5.26
C TRP A 249 4.05 -16.23 5.80
N ASN A 250 5.25 -15.78 6.16
CA ASN A 250 6.28 -16.61 6.75
C ASN A 250 6.42 -16.27 8.24
N ASN A 251 6.46 -17.29 9.10
CA ASN A 251 6.72 -17.10 10.52
C ASN A 251 8.22 -16.95 10.78
N LEU A 252 8.59 -15.99 11.62
CA LEU A 252 9.95 -15.73 12.04
C LEU A 252 10.01 -15.65 13.57
N PHE A 253 10.97 -16.37 14.14
CA PHE A 253 11.31 -16.31 15.55
C PHE A 253 12.75 -15.81 15.69
N LEU A 254 12.96 -14.77 16.49
CA LEU A 254 14.27 -14.20 16.78
C LEU A 254 14.53 -14.27 18.28
N ASP A 255 15.62 -14.92 18.67
CA ASP A 255 16.06 -14.95 20.06
C ASP A 255 16.84 -13.68 20.44
N LYS A 256 17.06 -13.48 21.75
CA LYS A 256 17.80 -12.31 22.25
C LYS A 256 19.18 -12.18 21.62
N ASN A 257 19.92 -13.27 21.47
CA ASN A 257 21.29 -13.23 20.96
C ASN A 257 21.33 -12.81 19.49
N GLU A 258 20.42 -13.35 18.68
CA GLU A 258 20.25 -12.99 17.28
C GLU A 258 19.82 -11.52 17.14
N LEU A 259 18.88 -11.05 17.96
CA LEU A 259 18.45 -9.65 17.97
C LEU A 259 19.61 -8.67 18.29
N GLU A 260 20.46 -9.01 19.25
CA GLU A 260 21.65 -8.24 19.62
C GLU A 260 22.70 -8.21 18.49
N LEU A 261 22.95 -9.36 17.87
CA LEU A 261 23.86 -9.48 16.73
C LEU A 261 23.36 -8.68 15.53
N LEU A 262 22.08 -8.81 15.18
CA LEU A 262 21.44 -8.08 14.08
C LEU A 262 21.46 -6.57 14.32
N PHE A 263 21.23 -6.12 15.55
CA PHE A 263 21.34 -4.70 15.88
C PHE A 263 22.77 -4.18 15.73
N THR A 264 23.75 -4.94 16.20
CA THR A 264 25.17 -4.59 16.07
C THR A 264 25.57 -4.49 14.61
N LYS A 265 25.17 -5.49 13.81
CA LYS A 265 25.39 -5.50 12.36
C LYS A 265 24.69 -4.32 11.68
N ALA A 266 23.45 -4.02 12.04
CA ALA A 266 22.76 -2.84 11.52
C ALA A 266 23.54 -1.56 11.84
N LYS A 267 24.07 -1.42 13.06
CA LYS A 267 24.87 -0.25 13.48
C LYS A 267 26.21 -0.14 12.72
N GLU A 268 26.83 -1.26 12.38
CA GLU A 268 28.07 -1.31 11.59
C GLU A 268 27.82 -1.05 10.10
N ASP A 269 26.80 -1.68 9.52
CA ASP A 269 26.37 -1.52 8.13
C ASP A 269 25.83 -0.10 7.85
N SER A 270 25.34 0.60 8.87
CA SER A 270 24.71 1.90 8.72
C SER A 270 25.31 2.99 9.64
N LYS A 271 26.29 3.71 9.10
CA LYS A 271 26.61 5.11 9.52
C LYS A 271 25.45 6.09 9.28
N GLN A 272 24.23 5.59 9.06
CA GLN A 272 23.13 6.26 8.36
C GLN A 272 21.74 5.89 8.93
N LEU A 273 21.62 5.31 10.13
CA LEU A 273 20.31 5.37 10.81
C LEU A 273 20.05 6.82 11.27
N PRO A 274 18.83 7.37 11.10
CA PRO A 274 18.50 8.69 11.64
C PRO A 274 18.82 8.76 13.13
N THR A 275 19.63 9.72 13.57
CA THR A 275 20.01 9.91 14.99
C THR A 275 18.78 10.00 15.88
N GLN A 276 17.69 10.60 15.38
CA GLN A 276 16.40 10.69 16.07
C GLN A 276 15.78 9.35 16.47
N ILE A 277 16.14 8.24 15.79
CA ILE A 277 15.66 6.89 16.10
C ILE A 277 16.55 6.18 17.12
N LEU A 278 17.84 6.53 17.15
CA LEU A 278 18.84 5.92 18.03
C LEU A 278 18.79 6.50 19.46
N ASP A 279 18.38 7.77 19.61
CA ASP A 279 18.42 8.50 20.87
C ASP A 279 17.25 8.19 21.84
N ILE A 280 16.30 7.35 21.44
CA ILE A 280 15.20 6.95 22.32
C ILE A 280 15.62 5.66 23.03
N GLU A 281 16.05 5.79 24.28
CA GLU A 281 16.30 4.68 25.20
C GLU A 281 14.95 4.05 25.57
N TYR A 282 14.66 2.90 24.97
CA TYR A 282 13.53 2.08 25.35
C TYR A 282 14.01 1.01 26.32
N ASP A 283 13.25 0.78 27.40
CA ASP A 283 13.56 -0.27 28.35
C ASP A 283 13.19 -1.65 27.78
N GLU A 284 14.12 -2.19 26.98
CA GLU A 284 13.99 -3.48 26.28
C GLU A 284 14.62 -4.63 27.09
N GLN A 285 15.03 -4.39 28.35
CA GLN A 285 15.81 -5.34 29.17
C GLN A 285 15.09 -6.66 29.45
N TYR A 286 13.76 -6.62 29.45
CA TYR A 286 12.88 -7.74 29.78
C TYR A 286 12.51 -8.63 28.58
N ILE A 287 12.94 -8.27 27.37
CA ILE A 287 12.61 -9.02 26.16
C ILE A 287 13.59 -10.19 26.01
N GLU A 288 13.03 -11.38 25.80
CA GLU A 288 13.76 -12.64 25.60
C GLU A 288 13.78 -13.07 24.13
N SER A 289 12.63 -12.95 23.45
CA SER A 289 12.52 -13.29 22.03
C SER A 289 11.33 -12.60 21.39
N VAL A 290 11.32 -12.57 20.07
CA VAL A 290 10.26 -11.93 19.27
C VAL A 290 9.80 -12.92 18.20
N GLU A 291 8.49 -13.13 18.11
CA GLU A 291 7.85 -13.97 17.09
C GLU A 291 6.90 -13.11 16.26
N PHE A 292 6.96 -13.23 14.93
CA PHE A 292 6.07 -12.49 14.03
C PHE A 292 5.95 -13.15 12.66
N GLU A 293 4.91 -12.79 11.93
CA GLU A 293 4.73 -13.20 10.54
C GLU A 293 5.08 -12.04 9.59
N TYR A 294 5.80 -12.32 8.51
CA TYR A 294 6.18 -11.32 7.50
C TYR A 294 5.75 -11.70 6.08
N ALA A 295 5.59 -10.68 5.23
CA ALA A 295 5.33 -10.83 3.80
C ALA A 295 5.98 -9.70 3.00
N PHE A 296 6.48 -10.04 1.80
CA PHE A 296 6.94 -9.08 0.81
C PHE A 296 5.85 -8.89 -0.26
N ILE A 297 5.39 -7.65 -0.43
CA ILE A 297 4.26 -7.36 -1.32
C ILE A 297 4.71 -6.38 -2.40
N HIS A 298 4.58 -6.79 -3.66
CA HIS A 298 4.98 -5.96 -4.79
C HIS A 298 3.88 -4.96 -5.15
N LEU A 299 4.29 -3.71 -5.36
CA LEU A 299 3.47 -2.61 -5.85
C LEU A 299 3.46 -2.62 -7.38
N LYS A 300 2.34 -3.00 -7.98
CA LYS A 300 2.12 -2.95 -9.41
C LYS A 300 1.45 -1.63 -9.81
N ARG A 301 2.12 -0.89 -10.68
CA ARG A 301 1.62 0.33 -11.31
C ARG A 301 1.46 0.07 -12.80
N GLY A 302 0.21 -0.03 -13.27
CA GLY A 302 -0.05 -0.21 -14.70
C GLY A 302 0.37 1.01 -15.52
N TRP A 303 0.29 2.19 -14.91
CA TRP A 303 0.52 3.50 -15.52
C TRP A 303 1.97 3.96 -15.54
N PHE A 304 2.85 3.31 -14.79
CA PHE A 304 4.27 3.69 -14.70
C PHE A 304 5.10 2.79 -15.62
N ASN A 305 5.59 3.34 -16.74
CA ASN A 305 6.47 2.62 -17.65
C ASN A 305 7.90 3.18 -17.57
N LYS A 306 8.80 2.37 -16.98
CA LYS A 306 10.22 2.72 -16.84
C LYS A 306 11.06 2.55 -18.12
N GLN A 307 10.53 1.89 -19.16
CA GLN A 307 11.28 1.63 -20.40
C GLN A 307 11.68 2.92 -21.12
N ILE A 308 10.93 4.01 -20.92
CA ILE A 308 11.24 5.32 -21.50
C ILE A 308 12.62 5.82 -21.07
N PHE A 309 13.05 5.49 -19.84
CA PHE A 309 14.32 5.94 -19.27
C PHE A 309 15.54 5.17 -19.80
N ASN A 310 15.31 4.00 -20.43
CA ASN A 310 16.37 3.18 -20.99
C ASN A 310 16.71 3.56 -22.43
N SER A 311 15.91 4.42 -23.05
CA SER A 311 16.13 4.87 -24.42
C SER A 311 17.25 5.92 -24.47
N THR A 312 18.18 5.76 -25.41
CA THR A 312 19.21 6.77 -25.71
C THR A 312 18.64 8.06 -26.29
N LEU A 313 17.38 8.02 -26.73
CA LEU A 313 16.66 9.16 -27.30
C LEU A 313 15.93 9.98 -26.24
N PHE A 314 15.83 9.49 -25.00
CA PHE A 314 15.25 10.27 -23.92
C PHE A 314 16.16 11.46 -23.59
N ARG A 315 15.57 12.67 -23.61
CA ARG A 315 16.26 13.93 -23.30
C ARG A 315 15.50 14.71 -22.24
N TRP A 316 16.25 15.38 -21.39
CA TRP A 316 15.73 16.12 -20.26
C TRP A 316 16.39 17.50 -20.16
N ASP A 317 15.61 18.53 -20.50
CA ASP A 317 16.12 19.89 -20.68
C ASP A 317 15.85 20.81 -19.47
N GLU A 318 15.27 20.28 -18.40
CA GLU A 318 14.93 21.05 -17.19
C GLU A 318 16.12 21.16 -16.22
N SER A 319 16.11 22.23 -15.41
CA SER A 319 17.20 22.54 -14.49
C SER A 319 17.42 21.48 -13.41
N GLN A 320 16.35 20.81 -12.99
CA GLN A 320 16.40 19.75 -11.98
C GLN A 320 16.61 18.40 -12.68
N ALA A 321 17.75 17.74 -12.46
CA ALA A 321 18.03 16.44 -13.06
C ALA A 321 17.02 15.37 -12.63
N VAL A 322 16.73 14.39 -13.51
CA VAL A 322 15.82 13.29 -13.16
C VAL A 322 16.45 12.30 -12.18
N SER A 323 17.64 11.77 -12.51
CA SER A 323 18.41 10.84 -11.67
C SER A 323 19.87 10.77 -12.10
N ASP A 324 20.79 10.67 -11.14
CA ASP A 324 22.21 10.38 -11.36
C ASP A 324 22.56 8.88 -11.28
N GLY A 325 21.57 8.03 -10.98
CA GLY A 325 21.73 6.59 -10.82
C GLY A 325 22.33 6.14 -9.49
N LYS A 326 22.65 7.05 -8.56
CA LYS A 326 23.37 6.72 -7.32
C LYS A 326 22.76 7.39 -6.08
N THR A 327 22.51 8.69 -6.17
CA THR A 327 22.13 9.53 -5.04
C THR A 327 20.61 9.61 -4.94
N ILE A 328 20.10 9.41 -3.72
CA ILE A 328 18.68 9.60 -3.42
C ILE A 328 18.56 10.86 -2.59
N SER A 329 18.12 11.93 -3.22
CA SER A 329 17.78 13.20 -2.58
C SER A 329 16.59 13.84 -3.28
N THR A 330 16.02 14.86 -2.63
CA THR A 330 15.00 15.74 -3.20
C THR A 330 15.53 16.66 -4.30
N ASP A 331 16.85 16.71 -4.50
CA ASP A 331 17.47 17.50 -5.57
C ASP A 331 17.20 16.88 -6.93
N PHE A 332 16.91 15.57 -6.97
CA PHE A 332 16.54 14.85 -8.18
C PHE A 332 15.02 14.71 -8.28
N LYS A 333 14.49 14.78 -9.52
CA LYS A 333 13.05 14.67 -9.76
C LYS A 333 12.52 13.27 -9.47
N LEU A 334 13.29 12.24 -9.82
CA LEU A 334 12.94 10.84 -9.65
C LEU A 334 14.19 9.97 -9.51
N SER A 335 14.81 10.00 -8.33
CA SER A 335 16.01 9.20 -8.01
C SER A 335 15.70 7.73 -7.77
N ALA A 336 14.62 7.43 -7.05
CA ALA A 336 14.15 6.07 -6.77
C ALA A 336 12.64 6.08 -6.53
N PHE A 337 11.99 4.92 -6.68
CA PHE A 337 10.56 4.77 -6.40
C PHE A 337 10.24 3.50 -5.61
N PRO A 338 9.20 3.50 -4.75
CA PRO A 338 8.88 2.33 -3.93
C PRO A 338 8.30 1.19 -4.78
N LYS A 339 8.82 -0.02 -4.61
CA LYS A 339 8.46 -1.21 -5.41
C LYS A 339 7.89 -2.34 -4.55
N VAL A 340 8.42 -2.57 -3.36
CA VAL A 340 8.00 -3.67 -2.49
C VAL A 340 7.76 -3.15 -1.08
N MET A 341 6.69 -3.60 -0.44
CA MET A 341 6.39 -3.35 0.96
C MET A 341 6.89 -4.49 1.83
N LEU A 342 7.51 -4.17 2.97
CA LEU A 342 7.87 -5.13 4.01
C LEU A 342 6.81 -5.04 5.11
N LEU A 343 5.86 -5.97 5.10
CA LEU A 343 4.78 -6.02 6.09
C LEU A 343 5.03 -7.08 7.15
N VAL A 344 4.64 -6.76 8.38
CA VAL A 344 4.64 -7.67 9.53
C VAL A 344 3.26 -7.69 10.19
N LYS A 345 2.84 -8.87 10.67
CA LYS A 345 1.65 -9.04 11.51
C LYS A 345 1.93 -10.01 12.65
N ASN A 346 0.96 -10.13 13.57
CA ASN A 346 1.02 -11.08 14.69
C ASN A 346 2.28 -10.96 15.57
N LEU A 347 2.80 -9.73 15.76
CA LEU A 347 3.97 -9.51 16.60
C LEU A 347 3.69 -9.91 18.06
N LYS A 348 4.45 -10.88 18.54
CA LYS A 348 4.50 -11.33 19.93
C LYS A 348 5.89 -11.07 20.48
N ILE A 349 5.95 -10.49 21.66
CA ILE A 349 7.19 -10.19 22.36
C ILE A 349 7.22 -11.05 23.61
N ASN A 350 8.09 -12.04 23.62
CA ASN A 350 8.25 -12.95 24.74
C ASN A 350 9.13 -12.29 25.79
N LEU A 351 8.68 -12.34 27.04
CA LEU A 351 9.35 -11.72 28.17
C LEU A 351 10.04 -12.78 29.02
N ILE A 352 11.10 -12.37 29.71
CA ILE A 352 11.79 -13.21 30.69
C ILE A 352 10.85 -13.62 31.84
N ASP A 353 11.02 -14.85 32.35
CA ASP A 353 10.17 -15.41 33.42
C ASP A 353 10.15 -14.57 34.71
N ALA A 354 11.23 -13.86 34.98
CA ALA A 354 11.45 -13.06 36.18
C ALA A 354 10.52 -11.84 36.32
N ILE A 355 9.80 -11.44 35.26
CA ILE A 355 8.91 -10.28 35.31
C ILE A 355 7.57 -10.60 35.99
N SER A 356 7.10 -9.73 36.88
CA SER A 356 5.80 -9.88 37.56
C SER A 356 4.66 -9.22 36.76
N GLU A 357 3.43 -9.70 36.95
CA GLU A 357 2.23 -9.10 36.34
C GLU A 357 2.04 -7.63 36.76
N GLU A 358 2.41 -7.29 37.99
CA GLU A 358 2.31 -5.94 38.54
C GLU A 358 3.26 -4.95 37.86
N GLN A 359 4.45 -5.40 37.46
CA GLN A 359 5.42 -4.58 36.73
C GLN A 359 4.93 -4.27 35.31
N VAL A 360 4.40 -5.29 34.61
CA VAL A 360 3.92 -5.18 33.23
C VAL A 360 2.63 -4.35 33.11
N ASN A 361 1.73 -4.45 34.10
CA ASN A 361 0.45 -3.76 34.11
C ASN A 361 0.53 -2.34 34.71
N SER A 362 1.72 -1.91 35.16
CA SER A 362 1.88 -0.57 35.73
C SER A 362 1.86 0.49 34.62
N GLN A 363 1.05 1.54 34.79
CA GLN A 363 0.93 2.63 33.81
C GLN A 363 2.25 3.41 33.60
N ASN A 364 3.20 3.26 34.53
CA ASN A 364 4.47 3.96 34.55
C ASN A 364 5.64 3.13 33.97
N GLN A 365 5.47 1.82 33.76
CA GLN A 365 6.47 0.96 33.11
C GLN A 365 5.88 0.36 31.83
N ILE A 366 5.93 1.15 30.76
CA ILE A 366 5.51 0.68 29.44
C ILE A 366 6.69 -0.07 28.83
N ILE A 367 6.55 -1.38 28.64
CA ILE A 367 7.50 -2.13 27.81
C ILE A 367 7.27 -1.66 26.37
N HIS A 368 8.33 -1.21 25.72
CA HIS A 368 8.26 -0.64 24.38
C HIS A 368 8.95 -1.53 23.35
N PHE A 369 8.43 -1.54 22.13
CA PHE A 369 9.07 -2.18 20.97
C PHE A 369 9.12 -1.19 19.80
N GLY A 370 10.21 -0.42 19.73
CA GLY A 370 10.31 0.67 18.77
C GLY A 370 9.13 1.64 18.86
N PRO A 371 8.53 2.08 17.73
CA PRO A 371 7.37 2.98 17.73
C PRO A 371 6.03 2.25 17.98
N MET A 372 6.04 0.93 18.22
CA MET A 372 4.83 0.15 18.44
C MET A 372 4.31 0.30 19.86
N ILE A 373 3.02 0.59 19.99
CA ILE A 373 2.34 0.56 21.28
C ILE A 373 2.00 -0.91 21.62
N LEU A 374 2.51 -1.41 22.74
CA LEU A 374 2.19 -2.74 23.25
C LEU A 374 0.96 -2.67 24.15
N LYS A 375 0.19 -3.76 24.19
CA LYS A 375 -0.88 -3.93 25.18
C LYS A 375 -0.22 -4.06 26.55
N GLN A 376 -0.64 -3.23 27.52
CA GLN A 376 -0.28 -3.37 28.93
C GLN A 376 -1.07 -4.52 29.58
N GLN A 377 -0.96 -5.71 28.98
CA GLN A 377 -1.60 -6.92 29.44
C GLN A 377 -0.64 -8.08 29.23
N LEU A 378 -0.24 -8.72 30.33
CA LEU A 378 0.54 -9.95 30.27
C LEU A 378 -0.32 -11.10 29.74
N PHE A 379 0.17 -11.78 28.71
CA PHE A 379 -0.41 -13.02 28.24
C PHE A 379 0.49 -14.19 28.62
N VAL A 380 -0.11 -15.32 29.00
CA VAL A 380 0.60 -16.56 29.30
C VAL A 380 0.11 -17.63 28.34
N ASN A 381 1.02 -18.31 27.67
CA ASN A 381 0.69 -19.45 26.83
C ASN A 381 0.41 -20.66 27.72
N ASP A 382 -0.79 -21.23 27.65
CA ASP A 382 -1.19 -22.36 28.51
C ASP A 382 -0.32 -23.62 28.29
N ARG A 383 0.28 -23.80 27.10
CA ARG A 383 1.10 -24.97 26.76
C ARG A 383 2.57 -24.78 27.10
N THR A 384 3.15 -23.64 26.76
CA THR A 384 4.59 -23.38 26.95
C THR A 384 4.89 -22.63 28.25
N ARG A 385 3.87 -22.11 28.94
CA ARG A 385 3.95 -21.21 30.10
C ARG A 385 4.71 -19.91 29.84
N GLN A 386 5.04 -19.63 28.58
CA GLN A 386 5.77 -18.44 28.19
C GLN A 386 4.90 -17.20 28.35
N LYS A 387 5.48 -16.18 28.97
CA LYS A 387 4.90 -14.85 29.16
C LYS A 387 5.17 -14.00 27.92
N PHE A 388 4.16 -13.32 27.38
CA PHE A 388 4.34 -12.49 26.20
C PHE A 388 3.42 -11.26 26.19
N LEU A 389 3.82 -10.27 25.39
CA LEU A 389 3.04 -9.08 25.04
C LEU A 389 2.64 -9.11 23.57
N LYS A 390 1.53 -8.43 23.27
CA LYS A 390 1.03 -8.22 21.90
C LYS A 390 0.92 -6.74 21.60
N THR A 391 1.00 -6.37 20.34
CA THR A 391 0.82 -4.97 19.91
C THR A 391 -0.65 -4.54 19.96
N VAL A 392 -0.86 -3.24 20.15
CA VAL A 392 -2.15 -2.60 19.87
C VAL A 392 -2.29 -2.52 18.35
N THR A 393 -3.43 -3.00 17.85
CA THR A 393 -3.70 -3.15 16.42
C THR A 393 -4.85 -2.26 15.94
N ASN A 394 -5.53 -1.55 16.85
CA ASN A 394 -6.65 -0.67 16.53
C ASN A 394 -6.15 0.75 16.25
N LYS A 395 -6.38 1.27 15.03
CA LYS A 395 -5.93 2.62 14.64
C LYS A 395 -6.55 3.73 15.50
N GLY A 396 -7.79 3.58 15.93
CA GLY A 396 -8.50 4.56 16.75
C GLY A 396 -7.83 4.73 18.13
N THR A 397 -7.47 3.62 18.76
CA THR A 397 -6.78 3.59 20.06
C THR A 397 -5.34 4.13 19.95
N ILE A 398 -4.62 3.80 18.87
CA ILE A 398 -3.25 4.30 18.67
C ILE A 398 -3.23 5.81 18.44
N LYS A 399 -4.16 6.37 17.66
CA LYS A 399 -4.21 7.83 17.42
C LYS A 399 -4.49 8.62 18.69
N SER A 400 -5.37 8.12 19.58
CA SER A 400 -5.59 8.76 20.88
C SER A 400 -4.35 8.66 21.77
N ASP A 401 -3.69 7.50 21.80
CA ASP A 401 -2.57 7.25 22.70
C ASP A 401 -1.27 7.93 22.21
N GLN A 402 -1.02 8.00 20.91
CA GLN A 402 0.09 8.79 20.34
C GLN A 402 -0.10 10.29 20.59
N LEU A 403 -1.33 10.79 20.44
CA LEU A 403 -1.64 12.19 20.74
C LEU A 403 -1.41 12.47 22.23
N ASN A 404 -1.92 11.60 23.10
CA ASN A 404 -1.74 11.70 24.55
C ASN A 404 -0.27 11.55 24.97
N TYR A 405 0.50 10.69 24.30
CA TYR A 405 1.93 10.52 24.52
C TYR A 405 2.71 11.76 24.08
N MET A 406 2.43 12.33 22.90
CA MET A 406 3.05 13.57 22.45
C MET A 406 2.71 14.75 23.36
N ILE A 407 1.46 14.83 23.86
CA ILE A 407 1.04 15.83 24.85
C ILE A 407 1.82 15.65 26.16
N ARG A 408 1.90 14.42 26.69
CA ARG A 408 2.65 14.12 27.92
C ARG A 408 4.15 14.42 27.77
N LYS A 409 4.76 14.07 26.64
CA LYS A 409 6.19 14.33 26.39
C LYS A 409 6.47 15.82 26.17
N ALA A 410 5.53 16.55 25.56
CA ALA A 410 5.59 18.02 25.46
C ALA A 410 5.47 18.68 26.84
N ASP A 411 4.66 18.12 27.74
CA ASP A 411 4.53 18.58 29.12
C ASP A 411 5.78 18.24 29.96
N GLU A 412 6.38 17.05 29.77
CA GLU A 412 7.61 16.62 30.46
C GLU A 412 8.84 17.42 30.03
N THR A 413 8.93 17.81 28.76
CA THR A 413 10.01 18.68 28.26
C THR A 413 9.83 20.16 28.65
N GLY A 414 8.66 20.54 29.17
CA GLY A 414 8.37 21.89 29.66
C GLY A 414 8.76 22.17 31.12
N HIS A 415 9.22 21.18 31.89
CA HIS A 415 9.47 21.31 33.34
C HIS A 415 10.88 20.87 33.77
N HIS A 416 11.91 21.34 33.06
CA HIS A 416 13.27 21.40 33.61
C HIS A 416 13.95 22.72 33.28
N THR A 417 13.58 23.76 34.01
CA THR A 417 14.47 24.89 34.29
C THR A 417 14.23 25.34 35.73
N PRO A 418 15.23 25.26 36.63
CA PRO A 418 15.07 25.79 37.98
C PRO A 418 14.99 27.33 37.94
N PRO A 419 14.23 27.98 38.85
CA PRO A 419 14.02 29.41 38.81
C PRO A 419 15.29 30.13 39.30
N GLU A 420 16.06 30.67 38.36
CA GLU A 420 17.13 31.59 38.68
C GLU A 420 16.55 32.99 38.93
N LYS A 421 16.66 33.45 40.18
CA LYS A 421 16.32 34.82 40.57
C LYS A 421 17.32 35.78 39.92
N THR A 422 16.86 36.75 39.13
CA THR A 422 17.37 38.13 39.15
C THR A 422 16.46 39.10 38.37
N GLY A 423 16.27 40.29 38.95
CA GLY A 423 16.26 41.57 38.21
C GLY A 423 15.00 41.99 37.44
N LYS A 424 14.27 42.95 38.01
CA LYS A 424 13.32 43.84 37.30
C LYS A 424 14.05 44.65 36.20
N GLU A 425 13.44 44.92 35.04
CA GLU A 425 12.61 46.10 34.70
C GLU A 425 12.39 46.25 33.17
N GLY A 426 11.12 46.47 32.78
CA GLY A 426 10.58 47.18 31.60
C GLY A 426 11.19 47.02 30.19
N THR A 427 10.40 46.54 29.22
CA THR A 427 9.66 47.39 28.23
C THR A 427 8.87 46.54 27.22
N ALA A 428 7.85 47.19 26.64
CA ALA A 428 6.80 46.66 25.76
C ALA A 428 7.28 46.01 24.45
N ILE A 429 6.43 45.16 23.83
CA ILE A 429 5.80 45.38 22.50
C ILE A 429 5.05 44.12 21.98
N SER A 430 3.79 44.38 21.59
CA SER A 430 2.93 43.77 20.56
C SER A 430 2.79 42.25 20.36
N LYS A 431 1.53 41.80 20.42
CA LYS A 431 1.00 40.67 19.66
C LYS A 431 1.01 40.98 18.14
N PRO A 432 1.40 40.06 17.25
CA PRO A 432 0.98 40.11 15.85
C PRO A 432 -0.18 39.16 15.60
N ALA A 433 -1.18 39.70 14.91
CA ALA A 433 -2.34 39.01 14.36
C ALA A 433 -1.95 38.20 13.11
N ILE A 434 -2.44 36.96 13.01
CA ILE A 434 -2.31 36.15 11.80
C ILE A 434 -3.35 36.62 10.78
N ARG A 435 -2.85 37.11 9.66
CA ARG A 435 -3.56 37.63 8.49
C ARG A 435 -3.91 36.45 7.57
N ALA A 436 -5.17 36.07 7.49
CA ALA A 436 -5.66 35.17 6.44
C ALA A 436 -5.65 35.92 5.10
N ARG A 437 -4.83 35.47 4.14
CA ARG A 437 -4.95 35.88 2.74
C ARG A 437 -5.86 34.89 2.02
N GLY A 438 -7.14 35.25 1.91
CA GLY A 438 -8.03 34.68 0.91
C GLY A 438 -7.72 35.31 -0.44
N VAL A 439 -7.29 34.50 -1.40
CA VAL A 439 -7.24 34.89 -2.82
C VAL A 439 -8.48 34.32 -3.48
N THR A 440 -9.48 35.18 -3.66
CA THR A 440 -10.61 34.95 -4.55
C THR A 440 -10.17 35.19 -5.99
N LEU A 441 -10.13 34.13 -6.81
CA LEU A 441 -10.08 34.27 -8.27
C LEU A 441 -11.50 34.07 -8.82
N SER A 442 -12.09 35.19 -9.20
CA SER A 442 -13.30 35.29 -10.02
C SER A 442 -12.94 35.04 -11.49
N HIS A 443 -13.52 34.00 -12.09
CA HIS A 443 -13.65 33.93 -13.54
C HIS A 443 -15.12 33.74 -13.92
N THR A 444 -15.64 34.78 -14.55
CA THR A 444 -16.90 34.85 -15.28
C THR A 444 -16.64 34.51 -16.76
N VAL A 445 -17.70 34.07 -17.47
CA VAL A 445 -17.88 33.81 -18.92
C VAL A 445 -17.84 32.31 -19.26
N MET A 446 -18.81 31.65 -19.91
CA MET A 446 -20.17 31.93 -20.40
C MET A 446 -20.89 30.56 -20.56
N PRO A 447 -22.23 30.48 -20.49
CA PRO A 447 -22.94 29.20 -20.66
C PRO A 447 -23.19 28.90 -22.15
N LEU A 448 -22.73 27.74 -22.60
CA LEU A 448 -23.22 27.09 -23.82
C LEU A 448 -24.43 26.24 -23.43
N THR A 449 -25.61 26.73 -23.80
CA THR A 449 -26.89 26.04 -23.76
C THR A 449 -26.88 24.82 -24.68
N VAL A 450 -27.10 23.64 -24.11
CA VAL A 450 -27.65 22.48 -24.83
C VAL A 450 -28.87 22.02 -24.06
N ASP A 451 -30.03 22.23 -24.66
CA ASP A 451 -31.34 21.78 -24.21
C ASP A 451 -31.41 20.25 -24.20
N LEU A 452 -31.72 19.68 -23.03
CA LEU A 452 -32.30 18.34 -22.92
C LEU A 452 -33.47 18.41 -21.93
N SER A 453 -34.66 18.44 -22.51
CA SER A 453 -35.94 18.47 -21.84
C SER A 453 -36.20 17.19 -21.04
N GLY A 454 -36.30 17.32 -19.73
CA GLY A 454 -36.76 16.27 -18.83
C GLY A 454 -37.41 16.88 -17.58
N LYS A 455 -38.71 17.15 -17.67
CA LYS A 455 -39.55 17.72 -16.61
C LYS A 455 -39.46 16.92 -15.31
N VAL A 456 -38.97 17.53 -14.24
CA VAL A 456 -39.26 17.11 -12.86
C VAL A 456 -39.63 18.36 -12.05
N SER A 457 -40.87 18.38 -11.58
CA SER A 457 -41.47 19.46 -10.79
C SER A 457 -40.94 19.47 -9.35
N PRO A 458 -40.71 20.64 -8.72
CA PRO A 458 -40.26 20.72 -7.34
C PRO A 458 -41.43 20.56 -6.36
N SER A 459 -41.34 19.56 -5.47
CA SER A 459 -42.31 19.38 -4.39
C SER A 459 -42.10 20.42 -3.28
N ARG A 460 -43.06 21.34 -3.24
CA ARG A 460 -43.49 22.25 -2.17
C ARG A 460 -42.99 21.97 -0.75
N SER A 461 -42.48 23.06 -0.18
CA SER A 461 -42.44 23.44 1.23
C SER A 461 -43.71 23.08 2.01
N SER A 462 -43.57 22.39 3.14
CA SER A 462 -44.63 22.24 4.13
C SER A 462 -44.67 23.48 5.05
N SER A 463 -45.67 24.31 4.82
CA SER A 463 -46.08 25.40 5.69
C SER A 463 -46.70 24.88 6.99
N ALA A 464 -46.34 25.51 8.10
CA ALA A 464 -46.91 25.29 9.43
C ALA A 464 -48.44 25.44 9.43
N LEU A 465 -49.13 24.42 9.93
CA LEU A 465 -50.58 24.43 10.17
C LEU A 465 -50.88 25.15 11.50
N LYS A 466 -51.51 26.33 11.39
CA LYS A 466 -52.25 27.00 12.47
C LYS A 466 -53.33 26.04 13.00
N ARG A 467 -53.23 25.65 14.28
CA ARG A 467 -54.33 24.99 14.99
C ARG A 467 -55.33 26.05 15.47
N GLU A 468 -56.58 25.92 15.03
CA GLU A 468 -57.73 26.57 15.65
C GLU A 468 -57.98 26.00 17.05
N ILE A 469 -58.19 26.88 18.02
CA ILE A 469 -58.55 26.54 19.39
C ILE A 469 -60.08 26.41 19.42
N LEU A 470 -60.58 25.18 19.55
CA LEU A 470 -61.97 24.94 19.93
C LEU A 470 -62.09 24.99 21.47
N PRO A 471 -63.08 25.68 22.04
CA PRO A 471 -63.26 25.76 23.49
C PRO A 471 -63.72 24.40 24.05
N LEU A 472 -62.94 23.85 24.97
CA LEU A 472 -63.31 22.68 25.77
C LEU A 472 -64.55 22.99 26.62
N LYS A 473 -65.70 22.44 26.23
CA LYS A 473 -66.83 22.23 27.16
C LYS A 473 -66.37 21.24 28.23
N MET A 474 -66.17 21.72 29.44
CA MET A 474 -65.96 20.86 30.60
C MET A 474 -67.23 20.04 30.86
N LEU A 475 -67.19 18.76 30.50
CA LEU A 475 -68.11 17.76 31.03
C LEU A 475 -67.73 17.50 32.49
N ALA A 476 -68.71 17.63 33.38
CA ALA A 476 -68.56 17.36 34.80
C ALA A 476 -68.17 15.89 35.01
N LEU A 477 -66.93 15.65 35.44
CA LEU A 477 -66.48 14.34 35.91
C LEU A 477 -67.20 14.02 37.21
N LYS A 478 -68.17 13.09 37.15
CA LYS A 478 -68.59 12.35 38.35
C LYS A 478 -67.38 11.56 38.84
N ARG A 479 -66.87 11.91 40.03
CA ARG A 479 -65.88 11.10 40.76
C ARG A 479 -66.52 9.75 41.09
N GLY A 480 -66.14 8.74 40.33
CA GLY A 480 -66.45 7.34 40.58
C GLY A 480 -65.67 6.48 39.59
N GLU A 481 -64.58 5.89 40.07
CA GLU A 481 -63.89 4.73 39.45
C GLU A 481 -63.14 4.98 38.12
N LEU A 482 -62.01 5.71 38.18
CA LEU A 482 -61.03 5.82 37.08
C LEU A 482 -59.81 4.89 37.22
N PHE A 483 -59.84 3.96 38.19
CA PHE A 483 -58.88 2.89 38.31
C PHE A 483 -59.64 1.57 38.44
N THR A 484 -59.92 0.92 37.33
CA THR A 484 -60.17 -0.52 37.37
C THR A 484 -58.88 -1.18 37.86
N LYS A 485 -58.92 -1.81 39.03
CA LYS A 485 -57.87 -2.75 39.43
C LYS A 485 -57.72 -3.75 38.29
N ILE A 486 -56.57 -3.71 37.62
CA ILE A 486 -56.16 -4.83 36.79
C ILE A 486 -55.85 -5.94 37.79
N ASP A 487 -56.76 -6.89 37.95
CA ASP A 487 -56.44 -8.16 38.58
C ASP A 487 -55.42 -8.87 37.68
N VAL A 488 -54.14 -8.56 37.91
CA VAL A 488 -53.05 -9.39 37.44
C VAL A 488 -53.23 -10.70 38.19
N LYS A 489 -53.83 -11.70 37.53
CA LYS A 489 -53.76 -13.09 38.02
C LYS A 489 -52.29 -13.40 38.19
N MET A 490 -51.81 -13.39 39.44
CA MET A 490 -50.51 -13.92 39.79
C MET A 490 -50.55 -15.40 39.41
N ILE A 491 -49.87 -15.75 38.31
CA ILE A 491 -49.61 -17.14 37.97
C ILE A 491 -48.53 -17.58 38.95
N GLU A 492 -48.93 -18.27 40.01
CA GLU A 492 -48.07 -18.81 41.08
C GLU A 492 -47.11 -19.92 40.61
N GLN A 493 -47.02 -20.16 39.30
CA GLN A 493 -46.25 -21.25 38.71
C GLN A 493 -45.02 -20.73 37.94
N ALA A 494 -44.10 -20.09 38.67
CA ALA A 494 -42.77 -19.76 38.18
C ALA A 494 -41.73 -20.75 38.73
N SER A 495 -40.87 -21.27 37.86
CA SER A 495 -39.67 -22.01 38.27
C SER A 495 -38.53 -21.03 38.53
N ARG A 496 -37.74 -21.27 39.57
CA ARG A 496 -36.49 -20.55 39.80
C ARG A 496 -35.39 -21.19 38.96
N VAL A 497 -34.93 -20.50 37.92
CA VAL A 497 -33.88 -20.97 37.03
C VAL A 497 -32.55 -20.34 37.41
N PHE A 498 -31.54 -21.17 37.64
CA PHE A 498 -30.16 -20.75 37.89
C PHE A 498 -29.35 -20.91 36.60
N PHE A 499 -28.83 -19.80 36.07
CA PHE A 499 -27.96 -19.79 34.90
C PHE A 499 -26.52 -19.68 35.34
N ASN A 500 -25.67 -20.57 34.83
CA ASN A 500 -24.22 -20.55 35.01
C ASN A 500 -23.57 -20.39 33.64
N ILE A 501 -22.94 -19.24 33.39
CA ILE A 501 -22.27 -18.92 32.13
C ILE A 501 -20.77 -18.98 32.32
N ASN A 502 -20.13 -19.95 31.67
CA ASN A 502 -18.71 -20.22 31.80
C ASN A 502 -17.97 -20.01 30.48
N ASP A 503 -16.70 -19.68 30.56
CA ASP A 503 -15.77 -19.71 29.44
C ASP A 503 -15.47 -21.18 29.05
N SER A 504 -15.63 -21.52 27.77
CA SER A 504 -15.43 -22.90 27.27
C SER A 504 -14.00 -23.41 27.48
N ASN A 505 -13.01 -22.53 27.49
CA ASN A 505 -11.60 -22.88 27.68
C ASN A 505 -11.20 -22.88 29.15
N SER A 506 -11.44 -21.76 29.85
CA SER A 506 -10.96 -21.59 31.22
C SER A 506 -11.87 -22.22 32.28
N ARG A 507 -13.11 -22.56 31.91
CA ARG A 507 -14.18 -23.04 32.80
C ARG A 507 -14.52 -22.09 33.96
N LYS A 508 -14.03 -20.85 33.91
CA LYS A 508 -14.37 -19.80 34.89
C LYS A 508 -15.67 -19.11 34.48
N GLY A 509 -16.41 -18.61 35.47
CA GLY A 509 -17.63 -17.84 35.25
C GLY A 509 -17.36 -16.51 34.56
N ILE A 510 -18.24 -16.10 33.65
CA ILE A 510 -18.12 -14.86 32.88
C ILE A 510 -18.89 -13.75 33.60
N TYR A 511 -18.19 -12.71 34.06
CA TYR A 511 -18.78 -11.55 34.72
C TYR A 511 -19.50 -10.62 33.74
N LYS A 512 -20.65 -10.05 34.13
CA LYS A 512 -21.45 -9.10 33.34
C LYS A 512 -21.84 -9.61 31.94
N CYS A 513 -22.13 -10.90 31.82
CA CYS A 513 -22.73 -11.46 30.61
C CYS A 513 -24.22 -11.08 30.59
N SER A 514 -24.65 -10.38 29.54
CA SER A 514 -26.03 -9.99 29.31
C SER A 514 -26.81 -11.17 28.72
N LEU A 515 -27.91 -11.56 29.36
CA LEU A 515 -28.76 -12.67 29.01
C LEU A 515 -30.14 -12.13 28.64
N SER A 516 -30.53 -12.29 27.38
CA SER A 516 -31.86 -11.99 26.87
C SER A 516 -32.64 -13.30 26.73
N ILE A 517 -33.73 -13.44 27.49
CA ILE A 517 -34.57 -14.63 27.52
C ILE A 517 -35.92 -14.27 26.94
N LYS A 518 -36.22 -14.77 25.74
CA LYS A 518 -37.46 -14.51 25.03
C LYS A 518 -38.36 -15.75 25.05
N GLY A 519 -39.55 -15.63 25.62
CA GLY A 519 -40.56 -16.68 25.58
C GLY A 519 -41.18 -16.79 24.20
N THR A 520 -41.00 -17.94 23.54
CA THR A 520 -41.56 -18.20 22.20
C THR A 520 -43.09 -18.32 22.24
N ASP A 521 -43.62 -18.78 23.38
CA ASP A 521 -45.05 -19.12 23.51
C ASP A 521 -45.84 -18.02 24.26
N ASN A 522 -45.14 -17.08 24.92
CA ASN A 522 -45.75 -16.17 25.89
C ASN A 522 -45.37 -14.69 25.70
N ASN A 523 -44.64 -14.32 24.65
CA ASN A 523 -44.19 -12.93 24.35
C ASN A 523 -43.50 -12.19 25.51
N ARG A 524 -42.94 -12.93 26.48
CA ARG A 524 -42.21 -12.35 27.61
C ARG A 524 -40.74 -12.22 27.27
N VAL A 525 -40.12 -11.14 27.69
CA VAL A 525 -38.69 -10.91 27.57
C VAL A 525 -38.13 -10.65 28.96
N PHE A 526 -37.06 -11.35 29.32
CA PHE A 526 -36.29 -11.08 30.53
C PHE A 526 -34.87 -10.70 30.11
N GLU A 527 -34.36 -9.61 30.66
CA GLU A 527 -32.98 -9.17 30.47
C GLU A 527 -32.30 -9.17 31.83
N VAL A 528 -31.24 -9.95 31.96
CA VAL A 528 -30.49 -10.09 33.21
C VAL A 528 -28.99 -10.16 32.95
N GLU A 529 -28.20 -9.82 33.95
CA GLU A 529 -26.73 -9.87 33.86
C GLU A 529 -26.15 -10.82 34.92
N THR A 530 -25.05 -11.50 34.57
CA THR A 530 -24.35 -12.41 35.49
C THR A 530 -23.50 -11.68 36.53
N ASP A 531 -23.37 -12.28 37.71
CA ASP A 531 -22.47 -11.83 38.77
C ASP A 531 -20.99 -12.18 38.50
N HIS A 532 -20.10 -11.83 39.45
CA HIS A 532 -18.65 -12.06 39.33
C HIS A 532 -18.26 -13.54 39.18
N ASN A 533 -19.16 -14.46 39.53
CA ASN A 533 -18.96 -15.90 39.41
C ASN A 533 -19.64 -16.48 38.16
N GLY A 534 -20.19 -15.63 37.28
CA GLY A 534 -20.91 -16.04 36.08
C GLY A 534 -22.31 -16.60 36.35
N GLN A 535 -22.89 -16.31 37.51
CA GLN A 535 -24.17 -16.88 37.95
C GLN A 535 -25.27 -15.82 37.97
N ILE A 536 -26.51 -16.25 37.70
CA ILE A 536 -27.70 -15.46 37.92
C ILE A 536 -28.91 -16.36 38.18
N SER A 537 -29.84 -15.93 39.03
CA SER A 537 -31.09 -16.65 39.27
C SER A 537 -32.29 -15.80 38.88
N VAL A 538 -33.18 -16.33 38.05
CA VAL A 538 -34.38 -15.65 37.55
C VAL A 538 -35.60 -16.55 37.75
N SER A 539 -36.73 -15.96 38.13
CA SER A 539 -37.99 -16.69 38.23
C SER A 539 -38.74 -16.63 36.90
N ILE A 540 -38.83 -17.77 36.20
CA ILE A 540 -39.36 -17.88 34.85
C ILE A 540 -40.56 -18.85 34.85
N PRO A 541 -41.72 -18.46 34.29
CA PRO A 541 -42.89 -19.35 34.16
C PRO A 541 -42.62 -20.60 33.33
N VAL A 542 -43.41 -21.65 33.53
CA VAL A 542 -43.43 -22.84 32.66
C VAL A 542 -43.70 -22.42 31.19
N GLY A 543 -42.91 -22.93 30.25
CA GLY A 543 -42.98 -22.54 28.83
C GLY A 543 -41.68 -22.79 28.06
N SER A 544 -41.70 -22.46 26.77
CA SER A 544 -40.52 -22.56 25.88
C SER A 544 -39.88 -21.18 25.69
N TYR A 545 -38.54 -21.16 25.70
CA TYR A 545 -37.74 -19.93 25.71
C TYR A 545 -36.53 -20.05 24.79
N GLU A 546 -36.15 -18.92 24.18
CA GLU A 546 -34.88 -18.70 23.52
C GLU A 546 -34.00 -17.83 24.42
N LEU A 547 -32.79 -18.30 24.70
CA LEU A 547 -31.77 -17.57 25.42
C LEU A 547 -30.74 -17.04 24.42
N GLU A 548 -30.45 -15.75 24.51
CA GLU A 548 -29.31 -15.12 23.85
C GLU A 548 -28.37 -14.53 24.91
N ALA A 549 -27.13 -15.00 24.95
CA ALA A 549 -26.10 -14.51 25.87
C ALA A 549 -25.04 -13.71 25.10
N ARG A 550 -24.71 -12.52 25.60
CA ARG A 550 -23.72 -11.59 25.04
C ARG A 550 -22.76 -11.10 26.11
N ALA A 551 -21.47 -11.20 25.84
CA ALA A 551 -20.41 -10.66 26.69
C ALA A 551 -19.25 -10.19 25.81
N ASP A 552 -18.58 -9.11 26.21
CA ASP A 552 -17.45 -8.56 25.46
C ASP A 552 -16.32 -9.59 25.32
N GLY A 553 -15.85 -9.82 24.09
CA GLY A 553 -14.80 -10.80 23.79
C GLY A 553 -15.27 -12.25 23.69
N TYR A 554 -16.58 -12.50 23.65
CA TYR A 554 -17.17 -13.83 23.46
C TYR A 554 -18.15 -13.85 22.28
N LYS A 555 -18.24 -14.99 21.58
CA LYS A 555 -19.25 -15.19 20.53
C LYS A 555 -20.65 -15.17 21.16
N VAL A 556 -21.59 -14.54 20.48
CA VAL A 556 -23.01 -14.55 20.89
C VAL A 556 -23.49 -16.00 20.94
N LEU A 557 -23.99 -16.42 22.09
CA LEU A 557 -24.56 -17.75 22.30
C LEU A 557 -26.08 -17.66 22.17
N SER A 558 -26.68 -18.47 21.31
CA SER A 558 -28.13 -18.58 21.19
C SER A 558 -28.57 -20.03 21.39
N GLN A 559 -29.47 -20.28 22.34
CA GLN A 559 -29.93 -21.62 22.67
C GLN A 559 -31.39 -21.63 23.15
N SER A 560 -32.17 -22.60 22.69
CA SER A 560 -33.54 -22.80 23.14
C SER A 560 -33.61 -23.77 24.32
N PHE A 561 -34.51 -23.52 25.26
CA PHE A 561 -34.78 -24.41 26.39
C PHE A 561 -36.26 -24.39 26.77
N LYS A 562 -36.70 -25.48 27.40
CA LYS A 562 -38.08 -25.66 27.87
C LYS A 562 -38.11 -25.88 29.38
N LEU A 563 -39.09 -25.26 30.03
CA LEU A 563 -39.44 -25.49 31.43
C LEU A 563 -40.76 -26.26 31.48
N GLU A 564 -40.74 -27.47 32.04
CA GLU A 564 -41.90 -28.38 32.07
C GLU A 564 -42.68 -28.32 33.39
N ASN A 565 -42.04 -27.86 34.47
CA ASN A 565 -42.64 -27.76 35.80
C ASN A 565 -42.05 -26.57 36.57
N THR A 566 -42.55 -26.35 37.80
CA THR A 566 -42.13 -25.26 38.68
C THR A 566 -40.92 -25.60 39.55
N ASN A 567 -40.31 -26.78 39.39
CA ASN A 567 -39.15 -27.14 40.19
C ASN A 567 -37.95 -26.28 39.78
N PRO A 568 -37.07 -25.89 40.70
CA PRO A 568 -35.87 -25.15 40.36
C PRO A 568 -34.98 -25.93 39.39
N VAL A 569 -34.43 -25.25 38.38
CA VAL A 569 -33.58 -25.86 37.35
C VAL A 569 -32.27 -25.08 37.24
N THR A 570 -31.15 -25.80 37.14
CA THR A 570 -29.84 -25.22 36.83
C THR A 570 -29.50 -25.47 35.36
N ARG A 571 -29.16 -24.41 34.64
CA ARG A 571 -28.70 -24.45 33.25
C ARG A 571 -27.30 -23.89 33.17
N THR A 572 -26.37 -24.72 32.70
CA THR A 572 -24.99 -24.32 32.49
C THR A 572 -24.75 -24.17 31.00
N PHE A 573 -24.22 -23.02 30.61
CA PHE A 573 -23.85 -22.70 29.24
C PHE A 573 -22.38 -22.32 29.17
N SER A 574 -21.72 -22.76 28.11
CA SER A 574 -20.32 -22.41 27.84
C SER A 574 -20.27 -21.49 26.63
N MET A 575 -19.61 -20.34 26.77
CA MET A 575 -19.38 -19.41 25.66
C MET A 575 -17.96 -19.56 25.15
N ASP A 576 -17.83 -19.62 23.83
CA ASP A 576 -16.54 -19.56 23.16
C ASP A 576 -16.07 -18.11 23.07
N ARG A 577 -14.78 -17.89 23.34
CA ARG A 577 -14.16 -16.59 23.10
C ARG A 577 -14.29 -16.22 21.64
N GLU A 578 -14.62 -14.97 21.38
CA GLU A 578 -14.56 -14.42 20.04
C GLU A 578 -13.09 -14.46 19.60
N GLU A 579 -12.82 -15.18 18.51
CA GLU A 579 -11.48 -15.21 17.94
C GLU A 579 -11.24 -13.82 17.38
N VAL A 580 -10.55 -12.98 18.16
CA VAL A 580 -10.27 -11.62 17.71
C VAL A 580 -9.21 -11.72 16.63
N LYS A 581 -9.65 -11.85 15.38
CA LYS A 581 -8.81 -11.80 14.19
C LYS A 581 -8.36 -10.36 13.98
N PHE A 582 -7.42 -9.92 14.80
CA PHE A 582 -6.73 -8.65 14.62
C PHE A 582 -5.79 -8.77 13.42
N LYS A 583 -6.32 -8.50 12.23
CA LYS A 583 -5.57 -8.50 10.96
C LYS A 583 -5.07 -7.08 10.67
N SER A 584 -4.25 -6.52 11.54
CA SER A 584 -3.56 -5.25 11.27
C SER A 584 -2.11 -5.52 10.89
N PHE A 585 -1.63 -4.79 9.90
CA PHE A 585 -0.34 -4.99 9.26
C PHE A 585 0.54 -3.77 9.51
N PHE A 586 1.77 -4.02 9.94
CA PHE A 586 2.76 -2.98 10.22
C PHE A 586 3.73 -2.90 9.06
N LEU A 587 3.88 -1.71 8.49
CA LEU A 587 4.90 -1.42 7.50
C LEU A 587 6.21 -1.11 8.19
N VAL A 588 7.15 -2.05 8.08
CA VAL A 588 8.48 -1.96 8.70
C VAL A 588 9.48 -1.29 7.76
N GLY A 589 9.28 -1.43 6.45
CA GLY A 589 10.17 -0.85 5.45
C GLY A 589 9.62 -0.95 4.03
N MET A 590 10.35 -0.34 3.10
CA MET A 590 10.04 -0.35 1.67
C MET A 590 11.31 -0.70 0.90
N VAL A 591 11.19 -1.53 -0.13
CA VAL A 591 12.22 -1.65 -1.16
C VAL A 591 11.93 -0.63 -2.24
N CYS A 592 12.88 0.25 -2.49
CA CYS A 592 12.84 1.24 -3.56
C CYS A 592 13.78 0.81 -4.70
N GLU A 593 13.34 0.96 -5.95
CA GLU A 593 14.19 0.73 -7.12
C GLU A 593 14.79 2.05 -7.57
N ARG A 594 16.12 2.10 -7.71
CA ARG A 594 16.83 3.28 -8.24
C ARG A 594 16.58 3.44 -9.74
N ILE A 595 16.33 4.67 -10.17
CA ILE A 595 16.26 5.02 -11.59
C ILE A 595 17.69 5.12 -12.14
N PRO A 596 17.99 4.55 -13.32
CA PRO A 596 19.32 4.64 -13.93
C PRO A 596 19.74 6.09 -14.16
N LYS A 597 21.04 6.30 -14.36
CA LYS A 597 21.55 7.63 -14.73
C LYS A 597 20.91 8.07 -16.04
N ILE A 598 20.22 9.20 -15.99
CA ILE A 598 19.62 9.79 -17.18
C ILE A 598 20.58 10.88 -17.69
N PRO A 599 21.02 10.81 -18.96
CA PRO A 599 21.81 11.88 -19.56
C PRO A 599 21.01 13.19 -19.56
N GLN A 600 21.65 14.28 -19.14
CA GLN A 600 21.19 15.64 -19.42
C GLN A 600 21.72 16.08 -20.77
#